data_AF-A0AA96V862-F1
#
_entry.id   AF-A0AA96V862-F1
#
_cell.length_a   1.000
_cell.length_b   1.000
_cell.length_c   1.000
_cell.angle_alpha   90.00
_cell.angle_beta   90.00
_cell.angle_gamma   90.00
#
_symmetry.space_group_name_H-M   'P 1'
#
loop_
_entity.id
_entity.type
_entity.pdbx_description
1 polymer ?
#
loop_
_entity_poly.entity_id
_entity_poly.type
_entity_poly.pdbx_seq_one_letter_code
_entity_poly.pdbx_strand_id
1 'polypeptide(L)'
;MATVFEPYVFNGGVYKHGLVIELLEDVGGYLVSKIVSVAEVTMDMMVPREDVPLLEALAKSLLGTLTKSPLTGVEIAVVSPTLASHHLPHSACDIAEYLRHPGAKTTMIGLARGMGKRVSLNDDYERRLINEHDLAVFCLGSFRDCIMNYKIRLFEGIEVPIVATGGPGDIETEEIDGADLYVGHLGRSSHRWRGADEISSLDVLNEKVSELTDKLRDIIAKDPPAVLPARAMKEIENQVPEITRSLAPAPLSLKLTGIRVKLPYDLFHEKVENVEFDEGPKLSDIADITKSKLNDYILVQIKPKSEVGFEI
;
A
#
# COMPACT_ATOMS: atom_id res chain seq x y z
N MET A 1 3.56 8.57 25.81
CA MET A 1 2.63 7.67 25.10
C MET A 1 2.96 7.81 23.63
N ALA A 2 3.11 6.72 22.88
CA ALA A 2 3.31 6.82 21.44
C ALA A 2 2.05 7.44 20.83
N THR A 3 2.21 8.54 20.09
CA THR A 3 1.12 9.19 19.38
C THR A 3 0.57 8.23 18.34
N VAL A 4 -0.72 7.92 18.41
CA VAL A 4 -1.36 7.03 17.43
C VAL A 4 -1.77 7.88 16.22
N PHE A 5 -1.20 7.58 15.06
CA PHE A 5 -1.55 8.25 13.81
C PHE A 5 -2.67 7.50 13.09
N GLU A 6 -3.61 8.24 12.53
CA GLU A 6 -4.68 7.72 11.68
C GLU A 6 -4.59 8.31 10.28
N PRO A 7 -4.81 7.49 9.24
CA PRO A 7 -4.74 7.95 7.87
C PRO A 7 -6.05 8.62 7.42
N TYR A 8 -5.91 9.78 6.80
CA TYR A 8 -7.03 10.55 6.25
C TYR A 8 -6.71 11.09 4.86
N VAL A 9 -7.76 11.26 4.07
CA VAL A 9 -7.75 11.98 2.81
C VAL A 9 -8.52 13.28 2.99
N PHE A 10 -7.86 14.40 2.67
CA PHE A 10 -8.52 15.69 2.52
C PHE A 10 -8.81 15.93 1.04
N ASN A 11 -10.06 16.24 0.71
CA ASN A 11 -10.46 16.77 -0.60
C ASN A 11 -11.02 18.17 -0.42
N GLY A 12 -10.46 19.14 -1.13
CA GLY A 12 -10.92 20.52 -1.07
C GLY A 12 -10.44 21.37 -2.24
N GLY A 13 -10.67 22.68 -2.16
CA GLY A 13 -10.20 23.61 -3.19
C GLY A 13 -8.70 23.92 -3.08
N VAL A 14 -8.07 24.31 -4.19
CA VAL A 14 -6.69 24.83 -4.20
C VAL A 14 -6.57 26.14 -3.39
N TYR A 15 -7.66 26.86 -3.20
CA TYR A 15 -7.66 28.05 -2.35
C TYR A 15 -7.51 27.69 -0.86
N LYS A 16 -6.50 28.26 -0.18
CA LYS A 16 -6.25 28.11 1.26
C LYS A 16 -5.95 26.69 1.78
N HIS A 17 -5.73 25.69 0.92
CA HIS A 17 -5.30 24.36 1.36
C HIS A 17 -3.97 24.36 2.14
N GLY A 18 -3.13 25.40 1.97
CA GLY A 18 -1.93 25.59 2.77
C GLY A 18 -2.20 25.67 4.27
N LEU A 19 -3.36 26.19 4.69
CA LEU A 19 -3.76 26.21 6.11
C LEU A 19 -3.93 24.81 6.70
N VAL A 20 -4.34 23.83 5.88
CA VAL A 20 -4.45 22.43 6.30
C VAL A 20 -3.06 21.82 6.48
N ILE A 21 -2.10 22.18 5.61
CA ILE A 21 -0.71 21.73 5.72
C ILE A 21 -0.05 22.35 6.97
N GLU A 22 -0.22 23.64 7.18
CA GLU A 22 0.29 24.34 8.38
C GLU A 22 -0.28 23.72 9.66
N LEU A 23 -1.60 23.51 9.73
CA LEU A 23 -2.22 22.85 10.89
C LEU A 23 -1.73 21.41 11.06
N LEU A 24 -1.54 20.66 9.96
CA LEU A 24 -1.00 19.30 10.01
C LEU A 24 0.41 19.28 10.61
N GLU A 25 1.28 20.21 10.21
CA GLU A 25 2.63 20.36 10.76
C GLU A 25 2.59 20.78 12.24
N ASP A 26 1.71 21.72 12.61
CA ASP A 26 1.55 22.20 13.99
C ASP A 26 1.11 21.09 14.97
N VAL A 27 0.27 20.16 14.51
CA VAL A 27 -0.15 18.99 15.32
C VAL A 27 0.87 17.85 15.26
N GLY A 28 1.93 17.95 14.45
CA GLY A 28 2.95 16.91 14.28
C GLY A 28 2.50 15.75 13.37
N GLY A 29 1.53 15.99 12.49
CA GLY A 29 1.13 15.06 11.44
C GLY A 29 2.07 15.10 10.22
N TYR A 30 1.85 14.17 9.29
CA TYR A 30 2.69 14.01 8.11
C TYR A 30 1.86 14.02 6.82
N LEU A 31 2.29 14.82 5.86
CA LEU A 31 1.76 14.80 4.49
C LEU A 31 2.39 13.63 3.74
N VAL A 32 1.58 12.64 3.34
CA VAL A 32 2.03 11.47 2.58
C VAL A 32 2.03 11.76 1.09
N SER A 33 0.98 12.43 0.59
CA SER A 33 0.87 12.75 -0.83
C SER A 33 -0.02 13.95 -1.05
N LYS A 34 0.26 14.70 -2.12
CA LYS A 34 -0.52 15.87 -2.53
C LYS A 34 -0.68 15.87 -4.03
N ILE A 35 -1.93 15.84 -4.49
CA ILE A 35 -2.29 15.93 -5.90
C ILE A 35 -3.13 17.19 -6.09
N VAL A 36 -2.69 18.07 -6.98
CA VAL A 36 -3.42 19.27 -7.37
C VAL A 36 -4.02 19.04 -8.75
N SER A 37 -5.34 19.10 -8.86
CA SER A 37 -6.10 18.92 -10.10
C SER A 37 -6.95 20.15 -10.38
N VAL A 38 -6.43 21.06 -11.21
CA VAL A 38 -7.08 22.31 -11.63
C VAL A 38 -7.52 23.18 -10.44
N ALA A 39 -8.73 22.97 -9.93
CA ALA A 39 -9.32 23.73 -8.82
C ALA A 39 -9.40 22.92 -7.52
N GLU A 40 -9.09 21.63 -7.56
CA GLU A 40 -9.19 20.70 -6.44
C GLU A 40 -7.80 20.24 -5.98
N VAL A 41 -7.71 19.92 -4.69
CA VAL A 41 -6.55 19.31 -4.08
C VAL A 41 -6.98 18.09 -3.28
N THR A 42 -6.27 16.99 -3.49
CA THR A 42 -6.40 15.77 -2.69
C THR A 42 -5.09 15.59 -1.93
N MET A 43 -5.17 15.44 -0.62
CA MET A 43 -4.01 15.24 0.26
C MET A 43 -4.20 13.98 1.10
N ASP A 44 -3.24 13.06 0.99
CA ASP A 44 -3.13 11.90 1.87
C ASP A 44 -2.30 12.31 3.08
N MET A 45 -2.82 12.10 4.29
CA MET A 45 -2.20 12.58 5.52
C MET A 45 -2.23 11.50 6.61
N MET A 46 -1.20 11.50 7.44
CA MET A 46 -1.17 10.80 8.72
C MET A 46 -1.38 11.82 9.84
N VAL A 47 -2.48 11.69 10.57
CA VAL A 47 -2.92 12.68 11.56
C VAL A 47 -2.92 12.05 12.95
N PRO A 48 -2.34 12.70 13.98
CA PRO A 48 -2.52 12.28 15.37
C PRO A 48 -4.00 12.14 15.71
N ARG A 49 -4.41 11.00 16.27
CA ARG A 49 -5.81 10.69 16.59
C ARG A 49 -6.49 11.78 17.42
N GLU A 50 -5.76 12.37 18.37
CA GLU A 50 -6.28 13.36 19.30
C GLU A 50 -6.65 14.69 18.61
N ASP A 51 -6.00 15.00 17.48
CA ASP A 51 -6.10 16.28 16.78
C ASP A 51 -6.97 16.23 15.52
N VAL A 52 -7.49 15.05 15.14
CA VAL A 52 -8.45 14.89 14.04
C VAL A 52 -9.61 15.89 14.10
N PRO A 53 -10.25 16.16 15.26
CA PRO A 53 -11.36 17.12 15.32
C PRO A 53 -10.97 18.55 14.90
N LEU A 54 -9.70 18.95 15.10
CA LEU A 54 -9.21 20.27 14.69
C LEU A 54 -9.12 20.35 13.16
N LEU A 55 -8.58 19.31 12.51
CA LEU A 55 -8.51 19.23 11.06
C LEU A 55 -9.91 19.13 10.43
N GLU A 56 -10.84 18.40 11.03
CA GLU A 56 -12.23 18.34 10.55
C GLU A 56 -12.92 19.71 10.57
N ALA A 57 -12.73 20.47 11.65
CA ALA A 57 -13.27 21.82 11.78
C ALA A 57 -12.69 22.76 10.72
N LEU A 58 -11.37 22.70 10.49
CA LEU A 58 -10.72 23.49 9.45
C LEU A 58 -11.19 23.07 8.05
N ALA A 59 -11.22 21.78 7.75
CA ALA A 59 -11.65 21.24 6.47
C ALA A 59 -13.07 21.73 6.13
N LYS A 60 -13.99 21.66 7.10
CA LYS A 60 -15.36 22.16 6.95
C LYS A 60 -15.41 23.67 6.69
N SER A 61 -14.58 24.46 7.38
CA SER A 61 -14.49 25.91 7.16
C SER A 61 -14.00 26.28 5.75
N LEU A 62 -13.22 25.39 5.13
CA LEU A 62 -12.70 25.52 3.77
C LEU A 62 -13.61 24.87 2.72
N LEU A 63 -14.80 24.41 3.09
CA LEU A 63 -15.72 23.65 2.23
C LEU A 63 -15.09 22.38 1.65
N GLY A 64 -14.10 21.81 2.36
CA GLY A 64 -13.49 20.53 2.05
C GLY A 64 -14.11 19.38 2.84
N THR A 65 -13.66 18.17 2.52
CA THR A 65 -14.04 16.93 3.19
C THR A 65 -12.79 16.26 3.73
N LEU A 66 -12.90 15.69 4.92
CA LEU A 66 -11.88 14.84 5.53
C LEU A 66 -12.50 13.45 5.68
N THR A 67 -11.93 12.46 5.01
CA THR A 67 -12.45 11.09 5.00
C THR A 67 -11.37 10.13 5.46
N LYS A 68 -11.69 9.21 6.37
CA LYS A 68 -10.75 8.19 6.82
C LYS A 68 -10.33 7.32 5.64
N SER A 69 -9.04 7.03 5.55
CA SER A 69 -8.43 6.38 4.39
C SER A 69 -7.55 5.21 4.86
N PRO A 70 -8.16 4.09 5.28
CA PRO A 70 -7.49 3.05 6.06
C PRO A 70 -6.33 2.37 5.33
N LEU A 71 -6.21 2.47 4.01
CA LEU A 71 -5.10 1.89 3.25
C LEU A 71 -4.02 2.91 2.86
N THR A 72 -4.12 4.18 3.29
CA THR A 72 -3.03 5.14 3.09
C THR A 72 -1.77 4.63 3.78
N GLY A 73 -0.66 4.68 3.03
CA GLY A 73 0.63 4.17 3.51
C GLY A 73 0.77 2.65 3.44
N VAL A 74 -0.09 1.98 2.69
CA VAL A 74 -0.03 0.54 2.44
C VAL A 74 0.27 0.30 0.97
N GLU A 75 1.29 -0.51 0.71
CA GLU A 75 1.64 -0.97 -0.62
C GLU A 75 1.10 -2.39 -0.85
N ILE A 76 0.22 -2.55 -1.83
CA ILE A 76 -0.48 -3.82 -2.10
C ILE A 76 -0.04 -4.39 -3.44
N ALA A 77 0.43 -5.62 -3.45
CA ALA A 77 0.64 -6.39 -4.67
C ALA A 77 -0.70 -6.93 -5.16
N VAL A 78 -1.19 -6.48 -6.31
CA VAL A 78 -2.37 -7.07 -6.96
C VAL A 78 -1.88 -8.08 -7.99
N VAL A 79 -1.92 -9.35 -7.60
CA VAL A 79 -1.34 -10.46 -8.34
C VAL A 79 -2.40 -11.11 -9.21
N SER A 80 -2.21 -10.98 -10.53
CA SER A 80 -3.03 -11.72 -11.49
C SER A 80 -2.26 -12.93 -11.99
N PRO A 81 -2.92 -14.10 -12.14
CA PRO A 81 -2.36 -15.27 -12.82
C PRO A 81 -1.76 -14.98 -14.20
N THR A 82 -2.13 -13.84 -14.81
CA THR A 82 -1.61 -13.32 -16.07
C THR A 82 -2.07 -11.87 -16.31
N LEU A 83 -1.35 -11.11 -17.12
CA LEU A 83 -1.83 -9.83 -17.65
C LEU A 83 -2.00 -9.85 -19.17
N ALA A 84 -1.97 -11.03 -19.79
CA ALA A 84 -2.17 -11.12 -21.23
C ALA A 84 -3.60 -10.71 -21.61
N SER A 85 -3.75 -9.92 -22.68
CA SER A 85 -5.04 -9.35 -23.10
C SER A 85 -6.14 -10.40 -23.33
N HIS A 86 -5.79 -11.56 -23.91
CA HIS A 86 -6.70 -12.68 -24.16
C HIS A 86 -7.20 -13.39 -22.88
N HIS A 87 -6.60 -13.07 -21.74
CA HIS A 87 -7.02 -13.56 -20.43
C HIS A 87 -7.88 -12.55 -19.67
N LEU A 88 -8.24 -11.42 -20.28
CA LEU A 88 -9.22 -10.46 -19.76
C LEU A 88 -8.87 -9.98 -18.33
N PRO A 89 -7.78 -9.22 -18.15
CA PRO A 89 -7.31 -8.79 -16.82
C PRO A 89 -8.15 -7.66 -16.20
N HIS A 90 -9.31 -7.33 -16.79
CA HIS A 90 -10.15 -6.20 -16.36
C HIS A 90 -10.52 -6.29 -14.88
N SER A 91 -10.89 -7.47 -14.39
CA SER A 91 -11.21 -7.69 -12.97
C SER A 91 -10.04 -7.32 -12.04
N ALA A 92 -8.81 -7.66 -12.42
CA ALA A 92 -7.62 -7.37 -11.62
C ALA A 92 -7.27 -5.87 -11.66
N CYS A 93 -7.47 -5.22 -12.82
CA CYS A 93 -7.35 -3.76 -12.93
C CYS A 93 -8.40 -3.03 -12.10
N ASP A 94 -9.65 -3.49 -12.11
CA ASP A 94 -10.75 -2.92 -11.32
C ASP A 94 -10.47 -3.07 -9.83
N ILE A 95 -10.02 -4.25 -9.36
CA ILE A 95 -9.56 -4.46 -7.98
C ILE A 95 -8.45 -3.47 -7.61
N ALA A 96 -7.41 -3.37 -8.43
CA ALA A 96 -6.29 -2.47 -8.15
C ALA A 96 -6.66 -0.99 -8.16
N GLU A 97 -7.63 -0.61 -8.98
CA GLU A 97 -8.20 0.73 -9.00
C GLU A 97 -9.05 0.99 -7.75
N TYR A 98 -9.88 0.02 -7.35
CA TYR A 98 -10.78 0.16 -6.20
C TYR A 98 -10.03 0.23 -4.87
N LEU A 99 -8.97 -0.55 -4.70
CA LEU A 99 -8.09 -0.51 -3.52
C LEU A 99 -7.38 0.84 -3.33
N ARG A 100 -7.24 1.65 -4.40
CA ARG A 100 -6.65 3.00 -4.29
C ARG A 100 -7.61 4.02 -3.68
N HIS A 101 -8.92 3.78 -3.69
CA HIS A 101 -9.91 4.71 -3.15
C HIS A 101 -9.69 4.97 -1.64
N PRO A 102 -9.47 3.95 -0.80
CA PRO A 102 -9.07 4.13 0.60
C PRO A 102 -7.56 4.38 0.79
N GLY A 103 -6.82 4.81 -0.25
CA GLY A 103 -5.45 5.32 -0.13
C GLY A 103 -4.31 4.35 -0.44
N ALA A 104 -4.58 3.09 -0.81
CA ALA A 104 -3.51 2.13 -1.08
C ALA A 104 -2.68 2.51 -2.30
N LYS A 105 -1.39 2.16 -2.29
CA LYS A 105 -0.57 2.12 -3.50
C LYS A 105 -0.56 0.69 -4.03
N THR A 106 -1.20 0.47 -5.18
CA THR A 106 -1.30 -0.86 -5.78
C THR A 106 -0.29 -1.06 -6.90
N THR A 107 0.43 -2.17 -6.85
CA THR A 107 1.34 -2.64 -7.90
C THR A 107 0.72 -3.86 -8.56
N MET A 108 0.44 -3.77 -9.86
CA MET A 108 -0.05 -4.91 -10.63
C MET A 108 1.10 -5.86 -10.96
N ILE A 109 0.96 -7.12 -10.58
CA ILE A 109 1.94 -8.17 -10.90
C ILE A 109 1.25 -9.25 -11.73
N GLY A 110 1.73 -9.44 -12.95
CA GLY A 110 1.26 -10.51 -13.82
C GLY A 110 2.22 -11.68 -13.80
N LEU A 111 1.77 -12.83 -13.32
CA LEU A 111 2.62 -14.01 -13.29
C LEU A 111 2.90 -14.52 -14.71
N ALA A 112 4.15 -14.92 -14.94
CA ALA A 112 4.59 -15.55 -16.18
C ALA A 112 3.95 -16.93 -16.37
N ARG A 113 3.73 -17.66 -15.26
CA ARG A 113 3.14 -19.00 -15.25
C ARG A 113 2.03 -19.15 -14.21
N GLY A 114 1.17 -18.15 -14.07
CA GLY A 114 -0.01 -18.28 -13.20
C GLY A 114 -1.19 -18.99 -13.88
N MET A 115 -1.17 -19.22 -15.19
CA MET A 115 -2.36 -19.66 -15.94
C MET A 115 -2.60 -21.16 -15.99
N GLY A 116 -3.86 -21.55 -16.15
CA GLY A 116 -4.25 -22.96 -16.27
C GLY A 116 -4.05 -23.78 -14.98
N LYS A 117 -4.48 -25.05 -15.01
CA LYS A 117 -4.43 -25.93 -13.84
C LYS A 117 -3.05 -26.52 -13.56
N ARG A 118 -2.30 -26.84 -14.62
CA ARG A 118 -1.06 -27.66 -14.54
C ARG A 118 0.22 -26.86 -14.38
N VAL A 119 0.24 -25.60 -14.79
CA VAL A 119 1.45 -24.78 -14.83
C VAL A 119 1.43 -23.63 -13.82
N SER A 120 0.45 -23.62 -12.90
CA SER A 120 0.23 -22.60 -11.86
C SER A 120 1.38 -22.59 -10.86
N LEU A 121 2.42 -21.83 -11.17
CA LEU A 121 3.67 -21.76 -10.41
C LEU A 121 4.08 -20.30 -10.26
N ASN A 122 4.78 -20.03 -9.18
CA ASN A 122 5.37 -18.73 -8.86
C ASN A 122 6.89 -18.88 -8.91
N ASP A 123 7.57 -18.10 -9.75
CA ASP A 123 9.03 -18.14 -9.84
C ASP A 123 9.69 -17.41 -8.65
N ASP A 124 10.96 -17.68 -8.37
CA ASP A 124 11.68 -17.05 -7.26
C ASP A 124 11.70 -15.53 -7.36
N TYR A 125 11.84 -15.00 -8.58
CA TYR A 125 11.79 -13.56 -8.83
C TYR A 125 10.42 -12.95 -8.44
N GLU A 126 9.34 -13.60 -8.86
CA GLU A 126 7.96 -13.14 -8.64
C GLU A 126 7.59 -13.21 -7.16
N ARG A 127 7.99 -14.28 -6.46
CA ARG A 127 7.82 -14.43 -5.00
C ARG A 127 8.50 -13.30 -4.25
N ARG A 128 9.78 -13.04 -4.54
CA ARG A 128 10.52 -11.95 -3.91
C ARG A 128 9.86 -10.61 -4.17
N LEU A 129 9.46 -10.33 -5.41
CA LEU A 129 8.76 -9.09 -5.76
C LEU A 129 7.45 -8.93 -4.97
N ILE A 130 6.64 -9.99 -4.84
CA ILE A 130 5.39 -9.94 -4.07
C ILE A 130 5.69 -9.68 -2.59
N ASN A 131 6.68 -10.35 -2.01
CA ASN A 131 7.06 -10.20 -0.60
C ASN A 131 7.67 -8.82 -0.26
N GLU A 132 8.01 -7.99 -1.25
CA GLU A 132 8.37 -6.59 -1.00
C GLU A 132 7.17 -5.71 -0.65
N HIS A 133 5.92 -6.19 -0.72
CA HIS A 133 4.69 -5.44 -0.45
C HIS A 133 4.21 -5.66 0.99
N ASP A 134 3.22 -4.91 1.46
CA ASP A 134 2.67 -5.11 2.81
C ASP A 134 1.66 -6.27 2.85
N LEU A 135 0.95 -6.51 1.73
CA LEU A 135 0.05 -7.64 1.53
C LEU A 135 -0.13 -7.92 0.03
N ALA A 136 -0.62 -9.11 -0.30
CA ALA A 136 -0.87 -9.55 -1.67
C ALA A 136 -2.34 -9.90 -1.91
N VAL A 137 -2.96 -9.30 -2.93
CA VAL A 137 -4.31 -9.63 -3.39
C VAL A 137 -4.21 -10.47 -4.66
N PHE A 138 -4.51 -11.76 -4.57
CA PHE A 138 -4.51 -12.69 -5.70
C PHE A 138 -5.87 -12.69 -6.40
N CYS A 139 -5.91 -12.15 -7.62
CA CYS A 139 -7.11 -12.10 -8.45
C CYS A 139 -7.31 -13.43 -9.18
N LEU A 140 -8.03 -14.37 -8.57
CA LEU A 140 -8.24 -15.69 -9.16
C LEU A 140 -9.44 -15.71 -10.14
N GLY A 141 -9.67 -16.87 -10.75
CA GLY A 141 -10.73 -17.05 -11.74
C GLY A 141 -12.12 -17.27 -11.13
N SER A 142 -13.04 -17.75 -11.95
CA SER A 142 -14.45 -17.94 -11.56
C SER A 142 -14.80 -19.38 -11.17
N PHE A 143 -13.85 -20.32 -11.21
CA PHE A 143 -14.13 -21.74 -11.02
C PHE A 143 -13.63 -22.24 -9.66
N ARG A 144 -14.56 -22.72 -8.81
CA ARG A 144 -14.29 -23.25 -7.46
C ARG A 144 -13.17 -24.30 -7.45
N ASP A 145 -13.28 -25.35 -8.27
CA ASP A 145 -12.27 -26.40 -8.37
C ASP A 145 -10.87 -25.85 -8.73
N CYS A 146 -10.81 -24.86 -9.63
CA CYS A 146 -9.55 -24.23 -10.00
C CYS A 146 -8.92 -23.51 -8.82
N ILE A 147 -9.71 -22.71 -8.10
CA ILE A 147 -9.25 -21.92 -6.95
C ILE A 147 -8.69 -22.84 -5.87
N MET A 148 -9.50 -23.78 -5.42
CA MET A 148 -9.21 -24.60 -4.24
C MET A 148 -8.13 -25.65 -4.48
N ASN A 149 -8.12 -26.29 -5.65
CA ASN A 149 -7.26 -27.46 -5.86
C ASN A 149 -5.97 -27.16 -6.65
N TYR A 150 -5.90 -26.01 -7.35
CA TYR A 150 -4.80 -25.72 -8.25
C TYR A 150 -4.16 -24.35 -8.04
N LYS A 151 -4.94 -23.31 -7.66
CA LYS A 151 -4.40 -21.95 -7.50
C LYS A 151 -3.74 -21.70 -6.16
N ILE A 152 -4.05 -22.49 -5.13
CA ILE A 152 -3.39 -22.44 -3.81
C ILE A 152 -1.85 -22.55 -3.91
N ARG A 153 -1.32 -23.23 -4.93
CA ARG A 153 0.13 -23.34 -5.18
C ARG A 153 0.80 -21.99 -5.48
N LEU A 154 0.04 -20.98 -5.89
CA LEU A 154 0.58 -19.64 -6.13
C LEU A 154 0.99 -18.92 -4.85
N PHE A 155 0.47 -19.39 -3.70
CA PHE A 155 0.75 -18.85 -2.37
C PHE A 155 2.06 -19.39 -1.78
N GLU A 156 2.59 -20.49 -2.34
CA GLU A 156 3.83 -21.08 -1.86
C GLU A 156 4.99 -20.08 -1.93
N GLY A 157 5.65 -19.84 -0.79
CA GLY A 157 6.79 -18.92 -0.68
C GLY A 157 6.41 -17.45 -0.57
N ILE A 158 5.11 -17.14 -0.44
CA ILE A 158 4.64 -15.81 -0.10
C ILE A 158 4.56 -15.69 1.42
N GLU A 159 5.20 -14.67 1.97
CA GLU A 159 5.36 -14.46 3.41
C GLU A 159 4.45 -13.33 3.93
N VAL A 160 4.02 -12.45 3.03
CA VAL A 160 3.08 -11.37 3.32
C VAL A 160 1.65 -11.92 3.34
N PRO A 161 0.72 -11.29 4.07
CA PRO A 161 -0.67 -11.72 4.13
C PRO A 161 -1.31 -11.82 2.74
N ILE A 162 -2.09 -12.88 2.53
CA ILE A 162 -2.67 -13.26 1.25
C ILE A 162 -4.18 -13.08 1.29
N VAL A 163 -4.68 -12.22 0.40
CA VAL A 163 -6.10 -12.04 0.12
C VAL A 163 -6.40 -12.68 -1.23
N ALA A 164 -7.15 -13.77 -1.25
CA ALA A 164 -7.61 -14.40 -2.48
C ALA A 164 -8.96 -13.82 -2.91
N THR A 165 -9.13 -13.48 -4.19
CA THR A 165 -10.44 -13.13 -4.75
C THR A 165 -10.88 -14.17 -5.77
N GLY A 166 -12.18 -14.39 -5.92
CA GLY A 166 -12.69 -15.34 -6.90
C GLY A 166 -14.18 -15.18 -7.19
N GLY A 167 -14.65 -15.85 -8.24
CA GLY A 167 -16.06 -15.78 -8.66
C GLY A 167 -17.06 -16.41 -7.68
N PRO A 168 -16.81 -17.61 -7.13
CA PRO A 168 -17.71 -18.24 -6.16
C PRO A 168 -17.87 -17.40 -4.89
N GLY A 169 -19.10 -17.18 -4.44
CA GLY A 169 -19.42 -16.41 -3.23
C GLY A 169 -19.58 -17.25 -1.96
N ASP A 170 -19.62 -18.56 -2.12
CA ASP A 170 -19.95 -19.57 -1.12
C ASP A 170 -18.71 -20.35 -0.62
N ILE A 171 -17.52 -19.79 -0.84
CA ILE A 171 -16.27 -20.36 -0.32
C ILE A 171 -15.91 -19.58 0.94
N GLU A 172 -15.72 -20.29 2.04
CA GLU A 172 -15.20 -19.69 3.28
C GLU A 172 -13.69 -19.52 3.21
N THR A 173 -13.13 -18.57 3.96
CA THR A 173 -11.68 -18.30 3.95
C THR A 173 -10.88 -19.54 4.35
N GLU A 174 -11.34 -20.29 5.35
CA GLU A 174 -10.69 -21.48 5.88
C GLU A 174 -10.64 -22.65 4.88
N GLU A 175 -11.45 -22.60 3.82
CA GLU A 175 -11.43 -23.59 2.75
C GLU A 175 -10.28 -23.35 1.75
N ILE A 176 -9.63 -22.18 1.78
CA ILE A 176 -8.53 -21.83 0.89
C ILE A 176 -7.21 -21.91 1.65
N ASP A 177 -6.54 -23.06 1.50
CA ASP A 177 -5.24 -23.29 2.11
C ASP A 177 -4.21 -22.21 1.69
N GLY A 178 -3.55 -21.62 2.69
CA GLY A 178 -2.56 -20.56 2.53
C GLY A 178 -3.09 -19.14 2.34
N ALA A 179 -4.41 -18.91 2.26
CA ALA A 179 -4.97 -17.56 2.22
C ALA A 179 -5.41 -17.10 3.62
N ASP A 180 -5.14 -15.83 3.96
CA ASP A 180 -5.61 -15.19 5.20
C ASP A 180 -7.05 -14.66 5.08
N LEU A 181 -7.50 -14.44 3.84
CA LEU A 181 -8.82 -13.91 3.52
C LEU A 181 -9.25 -14.38 2.12
N TYR A 182 -10.51 -14.78 1.97
CA TYR A 182 -11.16 -14.92 0.67
C TYR A 182 -12.29 -13.93 0.47
N VAL A 183 -12.36 -13.31 -0.72
CA VAL A 183 -13.47 -12.45 -1.13
C VAL A 183 -14.09 -12.98 -2.43
N GLY A 184 -15.34 -13.42 -2.33
CA GLY A 184 -16.11 -13.98 -3.44
C GLY A 184 -16.70 -12.92 -4.38
N HIS A 185 -17.42 -13.37 -5.41
CA HIS A 185 -18.05 -12.53 -6.45
C HIS A 185 -17.11 -11.67 -7.31
N LEU A 186 -15.79 -11.82 -7.12
CA LEU A 186 -14.74 -11.06 -7.80
C LEU A 186 -13.94 -11.98 -8.74
N GLY A 187 -14.66 -12.63 -9.67
CA GLY A 187 -14.09 -13.55 -10.65
C GLY A 187 -13.55 -12.88 -11.91
N ARG A 188 -13.31 -13.66 -12.96
CA ARG A 188 -12.86 -13.11 -14.24
C ARG A 188 -14.02 -12.48 -15.01
N SER A 189 -13.82 -11.26 -15.52
CA SER A 189 -14.81 -10.52 -16.31
C SER A 189 -14.25 -10.04 -17.64
N SER A 190 -15.09 -10.01 -18.68
CA SER A 190 -14.77 -9.43 -19.99
C SER A 190 -15.03 -7.93 -20.08
N HIS A 191 -15.72 -7.37 -19.09
CA HIS A 191 -16.06 -5.95 -19.02
C HIS A 191 -15.54 -5.33 -17.72
N ARG A 192 -15.46 -4.00 -17.71
CA ARG A 192 -15.18 -3.22 -16.50
C ARG A 192 -16.34 -3.31 -15.53
N TRP A 193 -16.04 -3.56 -14.27
CA TRP A 193 -17.05 -3.64 -13.22
C TRP A 193 -17.67 -2.28 -12.92
N ARG A 194 -18.97 -2.19 -13.16
CA ARG A 194 -19.78 -0.96 -13.04
C ARG A 194 -21.20 -1.24 -12.55
N GLY A 195 -21.61 -2.50 -12.49
CA GLY A 195 -22.90 -2.89 -11.94
C GLY A 195 -22.92 -2.70 -10.42
N ALA A 196 -24.11 -2.46 -9.86
CA ALA A 196 -24.28 -2.26 -8.43
C ALA A 196 -23.76 -3.44 -7.60
N ASP A 197 -23.99 -4.68 -8.05
CA ASP A 197 -23.52 -5.88 -7.35
C ASP A 197 -22.00 -6.03 -7.39
N GLU A 198 -21.38 -5.65 -8.52
CA GLU A 198 -19.92 -5.70 -8.70
C GLU A 198 -19.25 -4.65 -7.82
N ILE A 199 -19.82 -3.43 -7.77
CA ILE A 199 -19.38 -2.34 -6.89
C ILE A 199 -19.50 -2.76 -5.42
N SER A 200 -20.64 -3.33 -5.03
CA SER A 200 -20.85 -3.86 -3.68
C SER A 200 -19.80 -4.91 -3.30
N SER A 201 -19.44 -5.79 -4.23
CA SER A 201 -18.38 -6.80 -3.99
C SER A 201 -17.00 -6.17 -3.82
N LEU A 202 -16.71 -5.09 -4.55
CA LEU A 202 -15.49 -4.32 -4.41
C LEU A 202 -15.45 -3.50 -3.11
N ASP A 203 -16.59 -2.99 -2.64
CA ASP A 203 -16.72 -2.35 -1.34
C ASP A 203 -16.39 -3.34 -0.20
N VAL A 204 -16.92 -4.56 -0.29
CA VAL A 204 -16.60 -5.65 0.66
C VAL A 204 -15.11 -5.99 0.63
N LEU A 205 -14.48 -6.04 -0.55
CA LEU A 205 -13.03 -6.22 -0.65
C LEU A 205 -12.28 -5.12 0.10
N ASN A 206 -12.61 -3.86 -0.14
CA ASN A 206 -11.97 -2.72 0.52
C ASN A 206 -12.13 -2.78 2.04
N GLU A 207 -13.33 -3.09 2.53
CA GLU A 207 -13.60 -3.25 3.97
C GLU A 207 -12.74 -4.36 4.57
N LYS A 208 -12.75 -5.55 3.97
CA LYS A 208 -12.03 -6.71 4.50
C LYS A 208 -10.51 -6.54 4.45
N VAL A 209 -9.98 -5.92 3.39
CA VAL A 209 -8.54 -5.59 3.29
C VAL A 209 -8.17 -4.51 4.31
N SER A 210 -9.05 -3.55 4.59
CA SER A 210 -8.85 -2.54 5.63
C SER A 210 -8.80 -3.16 7.02
N GLU A 211 -9.74 -4.06 7.35
CA GLU A 211 -9.74 -4.81 8.61
C GLU A 211 -8.45 -5.64 8.78
N LEU A 212 -8.00 -6.32 7.72
CA LEU A 212 -6.75 -7.07 7.74
C LEU A 212 -5.54 -6.15 7.99
N THR A 213 -5.51 -5.00 7.31
CA THR A 213 -4.45 -3.99 7.47
C THR A 213 -4.41 -3.45 8.90
N ASP A 214 -5.57 -3.18 9.50
CA ASP A 214 -5.64 -2.69 10.88
C ASP A 214 -5.10 -3.73 11.87
N LYS A 215 -5.38 -5.03 11.66
CA LYS A 215 -4.74 -6.11 12.43
C LYS A 215 -3.22 -6.14 12.26
N LEU A 216 -2.71 -5.87 11.06
CA LEU A 216 -1.26 -5.77 10.83
C LEU A 216 -0.66 -4.58 11.56
N ARG A 217 -1.34 -3.42 11.57
CA ARG A 217 -0.93 -2.26 12.37
C ARG A 217 -0.92 -2.58 13.86
N ASP A 218 -1.90 -3.31 14.38
CA ASP A 218 -1.91 -3.75 15.78
C ASP A 218 -0.76 -4.71 16.12
N ILE A 219 -0.34 -5.56 15.17
CA ILE A 219 0.84 -6.41 15.33
C ILE A 219 2.12 -5.56 15.34
N ILE A 220 2.27 -4.65 14.39
CA ILE A 220 3.42 -3.74 14.28
C ILE A 220 3.50 -2.83 15.52
N ALA A 221 2.38 -2.36 16.05
CA ALA A 221 2.34 -1.52 17.24
C ALA A 221 2.91 -2.19 18.51
N LYS A 222 3.01 -3.53 18.54
CA LYS A 222 3.66 -4.25 19.64
C LYS A 222 5.17 -4.07 19.64
N ASP A 223 5.77 -3.88 18.46
CA ASP A 223 7.18 -3.61 18.27
C ASP A 223 7.36 -2.64 17.07
N PRO A 224 7.10 -1.35 17.28
CA PRO A 224 7.00 -0.38 16.20
C PRO A 224 8.35 -0.17 15.50
N PRO A 225 8.36 0.31 14.25
CA PRO A 225 9.57 0.72 13.56
C PRO A 225 10.35 1.76 14.38
N ALA A 226 11.68 1.72 14.31
CA ALA A 226 12.56 2.65 15.03
C ALA A 226 12.33 4.13 14.68
N VAL A 227 11.75 4.40 13.51
CA VAL A 227 11.25 5.70 13.11
C VAL A 227 9.94 5.53 12.36
N LEU A 228 8.99 6.46 12.52
CA LEU A 228 7.76 6.42 11.74
C LEU A 228 8.09 6.49 10.23
N PRO A 229 7.58 5.57 9.37
CA PRO A 229 7.87 5.61 7.93
C PRO A 229 7.55 6.94 7.27
N ALA A 230 6.52 7.66 7.75
CA ALA A 230 6.16 8.98 7.21
C ALA A 230 7.20 10.05 7.54
N ARG A 231 7.83 9.96 8.72
CA ARG A 231 8.94 10.82 9.11
C ARG A 231 10.17 10.55 8.26
N ALA A 232 10.57 9.27 8.14
CA ALA A 232 11.70 8.90 7.28
C ALA A 232 11.48 9.28 5.81
N MET A 233 10.25 9.16 5.30
CA MET A 233 9.88 9.60 3.95
C MET A 233 10.09 11.11 3.78
N LYS A 234 9.73 11.90 4.79
CA LYS A 234 9.92 13.35 4.77
C LYS A 234 11.40 13.73 4.76
N GLU A 235 12.22 13.07 5.58
CA GLU A 235 13.67 13.33 5.59
C GLU A 235 14.35 12.96 4.27
N ILE A 236 13.97 11.81 3.70
CA ILE A 236 14.44 11.40 2.37
C ILE A 236 14.04 12.45 1.31
N GLU A 237 12.80 12.94 1.32
CA GLU A 237 12.32 13.98 0.40
C GLU A 237 13.12 15.28 0.54
N ASN A 238 13.43 15.69 1.77
CA ASN A 238 14.17 16.93 2.06
C ASN A 238 15.65 16.86 1.64
N GLN A 239 16.29 15.71 1.83
CA GLN A 239 17.75 15.55 1.70
C GLN A 239 18.19 14.94 0.36
N VAL A 240 17.28 14.36 -0.43
CA VAL A 240 17.58 13.75 -1.74
C VAL A 240 16.86 14.50 -2.88
N PRO A 241 17.46 15.55 -3.46
CA PRO A 241 16.81 16.42 -4.46
C PRO A 241 16.37 15.72 -5.75
N GLU A 242 16.96 14.57 -6.08
CA GLU A 242 16.60 13.80 -7.27
C GLU A 242 15.17 13.24 -7.22
N ILE A 243 14.59 13.12 -6.03
CA ILE A 243 13.20 12.67 -5.84
C ILE A 243 12.23 13.61 -6.54
N THR A 244 12.39 14.93 -6.36
CA THR A 244 11.54 15.95 -6.98
C THR A 244 11.69 15.99 -8.51
N ARG A 245 12.80 15.46 -9.03
CA ARG A 245 13.09 15.39 -10.47
C ARG A 245 12.70 14.04 -11.09
N SER A 246 12.31 13.07 -10.27
CA SER A 246 11.94 11.74 -10.75
C SER A 246 10.67 11.82 -11.61
N LEU A 247 10.69 11.13 -12.75
CA LEU A 247 9.53 10.99 -13.63
C LEU A 247 8.58 9.87 -13.18
N ALA A 248 8.97 9.09 -12.16
CA ALA A 248 8.14 8.03 -11.65
C ALA A 248 6.89 8.61 -10.97
N PRO A 249 5.70 8.04 -11.20
CA PRO A 249 4.50 8.45 -10.47
C PRO A 249 4.68 8.11 -8.99
N ALA A 250 4.43 9.07 -8.10
CA ALA A 250 4.72 8.97 -6.67
C ALA A 250 6.15 8.43 -6.40
N PRO A 251 7.19 9.28 -6.58
CA PRO A 251 8.60 8.89 -6.45
C PRO A 251 8.95 8.22 -5.11
N LEU A 252 8.22 8.58 -4.06
CA LEU A 252 8.23 7.91 -2.77
C LEU A 252 6.89 7.22 -2.56
N SER A 253 6.92 5.97 -2.10
CA SER A 253 5.73 5.21 -1.74
C SER A 253 5.90 4.65 -0.34
N LEU A 254 5.01 5.03 0.56
CA LEU A 254 5.03 4.61 1.95
C LEU A 254 4.50 3.19 2.10
N LYS A 255 5.07 2.45 3.03
CA LYS A 255 4.70 1.09 3.44
C LYS A 255 4.45 1.08 4.95
N LEU A 256 3.86 0.01 5.47
CA LEU A 256 3.57 -0.08 6.91
C LEU A 256 4.84 0.00 7.78
N THR A 257 5.95 -0.53 7.29
CA THR A 257 7.23 -0.63 8.03
C THR A 257 8.41 -0.08 7.24
N GLY A 258 8.17 0.70 6.19
CA GLY A 258 9.23 1.12 5.28
C GLY A 258 8.78 2.06 4.17
N ILE A 259 9.67 2.24 3.19
CA ILE A 259 9.48 3.19 2.09
C ILE A 259 10.09 2.58 0.82
N ARG A 260 9.38 2.69 -0.30
CA ARG A 260 9.96 2.46 -1.62
C ARG A 260 10.36 3.79 -2.25
N VAL A 261 11.64 3.92 -2.58
CA VAL A 261 12.20 5.09 -3.27
C VAL A 261 12.43 4.72 -4.74
N LYS A 262 11.63 5.31 -5.64
CA LYS A 262 11.64 5.04 -7.09
C LYS A 262 12.78 5.77 -7.80
N LEU A 263 13.98 5.58 -7.29
CA LEU A 263 15.25 5.96 -7.88
C LEU A 263 16.08 4.68 -8.13
N PRO A 264 16.88 4.61 -9.20
CA PRO A 264 17.74 3.46 -9.45
C PRO A 264 18.70 3.19 -8.27
N TYR A 265 18.68 1.97 -7.74
CA TYR A 265 19.47 1.57 -6.57
C TYR A 265 20.96 1.85 -6.79
N ASP A 266 21.53 1.31 -7.86
CA ASP A 266 22.97 1.37 -8.15
C ASP A 266 23.52 2.81 -8.29
N LEU A 267 22.65 3.81 -8.43
CA LEU A 267 23.03 5.23 -8.57
C LEU A 267 22.80 6.06 -7.31
N PHE A 268 21.82 5.70 -6.47
CA PHE A 268 21.31 6.60 -5.43
C PHE A 268 21.21 5.97 -4.03
N HIS A 269 21.47 4.67 -3.86
CA HIS A 269 21.31 4.00 -2.56
C HIS A 269 22.16 4.64 -1.46
N GLU A 270 23.43 5.00 -1.75
CA GLU A 270 24.31 5.65 -0.77
C GLU A 270 23.75 7.00 -0.28
N LYS A 271 23.05 7.76 -1.14
CA LYS A 271 22.43 9.02 -0.71
C LYS A 271 21.29 8.78 0.25
N VAL A 272 20.49 7.75 0.00
CA VAL A 272 19.38 7.34 0.88
C VAL A 272 19.92 6.81 2.21
N GLU A 273 20.98 5.99 2.18
CA GLU A 273 21.67 5.47 3.37
C GLU A 273 22.22 6.56 4.28
N ASN A 274 22.67 7.68 3.70
CA ASN A 274 23.27 8.81 4.41
C ASN A 274 22.27 9.90 4.82
N VAL A 275 20.96 9.69 4.67
CA VAL A 275 19.95 10.60 5.21
C VAL A 275 20.11 10.66 6.74
N GLU A 276 20.29 11.85 7.28
CA GLU A 276 20.55 12.09 8.71
C GLU A 276 19.27 12.57 9.41
N PHE A 277 19.02 12.07 10.61
CA PHE A 277 17.95 12.56 11.47
C PHE A 277 18.50 13.58 12.48
N ASP A 278 17.66 14.50 12.95
CA ASP A 278 18.05 15.55 13.92
C ASP A 278 18.61 14.97 15.24
N GLU A 279 18.18 13.76 15.61
CA GLU A 279 18.67 13.02 16.78
C GLU A 279 20.09 12.45 16.60
N GLY A 280 20.64 12.52 15.38
CA GLY A 280 21.99 12.07 15.03
C GLY A 280 22.14 10.76 14.24
N PRO A 281 21.25 9.74 14.30
CA PRO A 281 21.44 8.52 13.53
C PRO A 281 21.19 8.76 12.04
N LYS A 282 21.82 7.92 11.20
CA LYS A 282 21.54 7.85 9.76
C LYS A 282 20.45 6.82 9.48
N LEU A 283 19.82 6.93 8.31
CA LEU A 283 18.83 5.94 7.88
C LEU A 283 19.42 4.52 7.82
N SER A 284 20.68 4.38 7.39
CA SER A 284 21.40 3.09 7.39
C SER A 284 21.64 2.49 8.78
N ASP A 285 21.57 3.28 9.85
CA ASP A 285 21.71 2.76 11.22
C ASP A 285 20.42 2.09 11.72
N ILE A 286 19.28 2.43 11.11
CA ILE A 286 17.94 2.04 11.60
C ILE A 286 17.07 1.32 10.56
N ALA A 287 17.57 1.13 9.33
CA ALA A 287 16.85 0.50 8.24
C ALA A 287 17.77 -0.33 7.33
N ASP A 288 17.24 -1.43 6.79
CA ASP A 288 17.89 -2.18 5.73
C ASP A 288 17.54 -1.56 4.37
N ILE A 289 18.57 -1.21 3.59
CA ILE A 289 18.43 -0.53 2.31
C ILE A 289 18.87 -1.48 1.21
N THR A 290 17.89 -1.99 0.47
CA THR A 290 18.10 -3.10 -0.47
C THR A 290 17.61 -2.77 -1.87
N LYS A 291 18.13 -3.52 -2.84
CA LYS A 291 17.74 -3.42 -4.25
C LYS A 291 16.44 -4.18 -4.47
N SER A 292 15.38 -3.44 -4.79
CA SER A 292 14.05 -4.00 -5.04
C SER A 292 13.99 -4.67 -6.41
N LYS A 293 13.22 -5.76 -6.50
CA LYS A 293 12.88 -6.46 -7.74
C LYS A 293 11.92 -5.67 -8.61
N LEU A 294 11.36 -4.57 -8.11
CA LEU A 294 10.61 -3.63 -8.93
C LEU A 294 11.56 -2.61 -9.56
N ASN A 295 11.87 -2.79 -10.85
CA ASN A 295 12.68 -1.85 -11.65
C ASN A 295 14.02 -1.44 -11.00
N ASP A 296 14.63 -2.31 -10.18
CA ASP A 296 15.87 -2.02 -9.48
C ASP A 296 15.81 -0.75 -8.61
N TYR A 297 14.62 -0.41 -8.11
CA TYR A 297 14.43 0.70 -7.17
C TYR A 297 15.03 0.40 -5.79
N ILE A 298 15.06 1.41 -4.93
CA ILE A 298 15.55 1.29 -3.56
C ILE A 298 14.36 0.92 -2.66
N LEU A 299 14.52 -0.13 -1.88
CA LEU A 299 13.60 -0.54 -0.83
C LEU A 299 14.24 -0.25 0.53
N VAL A 300 13.59 0.58 1.33
CA VAL A 300 13.98 0.91 2.70
C VAL A 300 13.05 0.17 3.65
N GLN A 301 13.59 -0.77 4.41
CA GLN A 301 12.86 -1.52 5.42
C GLN A 301 13.32 -1.05 6.80
N ILE A 302 12.46 -0.32 7.53
CA ILE A 302 12.81 0.23 8.83
C ILE A 302 12.76 -0.90 9.86
N LYS A 303 13.84 -1.01 10.64
CA LYS A 303 13.97 -2.05 11.66
C LYS A 303 13.07 -1.73 12.85
N PRO A 304 12.54 -2.76 13.54
CA PRO A 304 11.78 -2.55 14.75
C PRO A 304 12.66 -1.98 15.87
N LYS A 305 12.02 -1.30 16.81
CA LYS A 305 12.68 -0.74 18.00
C LYS A 305 13.47 -1.79 18.78
N SER A 306 12.96 -3.01 18.87
CA SER A 306 13.65 -4.10 19.57
C SER A 306 15.02 -4.46 18.98
N GLU A 307 15.21 -4.26 17.68
CA GLU A 307 16.48 -4.55 16.97
C GLU A 307 17.47 -3.39 17.07
N VAL A 308 16.98 -2.15 16.96
CA VAL A 308 17.81 -0.93 16.97
C VAL A 308 18.16 -0.47 18.38
N GLY A 309 17.28 -0.74 19.36
CA GLY A 309 17.45 -0.38 20.77
C GLY A 309 16.99 1.04 21.14
N PHE A 310 16.54 1.84 20.17
CA PHE A 310 15.97 3.17 20.38
C PHE A 310 14.88 3.47 19.34
N GLU A 311 14.13 4.55 19.59
CA GLU A 311 13.03 5.03 18.74
C GLU A 311 13.17 6.55 18.62
N ILE A 312 13.01 7.07 17.40
CA ILE A 312 13.09 8.50 17.06
C ILE A 312 11.80 8.95 16.36
#